data_AF-A0A661SGL9-F1
#
_entry.id   AF-A0A661SGL9-F1
#
_cell.length_a   1.000
_cell.length_b   1.000
_cell.length_c   1.000
_cell.angle_alpha   90.00
_cell.angle_beta   90.00
_cell.angle_gamma   90.00
#
_symmetry.space_group_name_H-M   'P 1'
#
loop_
_entity.id
_entity.type
_entity.pdbx_description
1 polymer ?
#
loop_
_entity_poly.entity_id
_entity_poly.type
_entity_poly.pdbx_seq_one_letter_code
_entity_poly.pdbx_strand_id
1 'polypeptide(L)' 'MKSSHPVADYMHPFFYQYLAGVKGVSDSTIISYRDAIKLLLCFGANQLKKTGGSSEHRRPGRKNGPCLPEPC' A
#
# COMPACT_ATOMS: atom_id res chain seq x y z
N MET A 1 -20.32 -9.12 4.04
CA MET A 1 -19.36 -9.61 3.03
C MET A 1 -18.33 -8.51 2.82
N LYS A 2 -17.04 -8.76 3.07
CA LYS A 2 -16.00 -7.73 2.88
C LYS A 2 -15.84 -7.51 1.37
N SER A 3 -16.19 -6.33 0.89
CA SER A 3 -15.95 -5.92 -0.50
C SER A 3 -14.43 -5.86 -0.71
N SER A 4 -13.88 -6.88 -1.34
CA SER A 4 -12.47 -6.86 -1.73
C SER A 4 -12.31 -5.90 -2.90
N HIS A 5 -11.26 -5.08 -2.86
CA HIS A 5 -10.96 -4.18 -3.97
C HIS A 5 -10.46 -5.03 -5.15
N PRO A 6 -10.87 -4.79 -6.40
CA PRO A 6 -10.47 -5.64 -7.55
C PRO A 6 -8.95 -5.82 -7.67
N VAL A 7 -8.18 -4.80 -7.29
CA VAL A 7 -6.72 -4.86 -7.25
C VAL A 7 -6.20 -5.85 -6.21
N ALA A 8 -6.86 -5.98 -5.06
CA ALA A 8 -6.48 -6.92 -4.01
C ALA A 8 -6.74 -8.37 -4.45
N ASP A 9 -7.87 -8.60 -5.13
CA ASP A 9 -8.22 -9.92 -5.69
C ASP A 9 -7.22 -10.38 -6.75
N TYR A 10 -6.71 -9.47 -7.56
CA TYR A 10 -5.65 -9.78 -8.53
C TYR A 10 -4.29 -10.00 -7.86
N MET A 11 -3.93 -9.17 -6.88
CA MET A 11 -2.61 -9.22 -6.25
C MET A 11 -2.44 -10.45 -5.36
N HIS A 12 -3.50 -10.95 -4.74
CA HIS A 12 -3.44 -12.09 -3.83
C HIS A 12 -2.85 -13.38 -4.48
N PRO A 13 -3.38 -13.90 -5.59
CA PRO A 13 -2.81 -15.09 -6.24
C PRO A 13 -1.39 -14.83 -6.77
N PHE A 14 -1.09 -13.62 -7.24
CA PHE A 14 0.25 -13.28 -7.69
C PHE A 14 1.29 -13.41 -6.56
N PHE A 15 0.99 -12.91 -5.36
CA PHE A 15 1.89 -13.00 -4.23
C PHE A 15 2.01 -14.42 -3.66
N TYR A 16 0.88 -15.09 -3.44
CA TYR A 16 0.88 -16.36 -2.70
C TYR A 16 1.00 -17.60 -3.57
N GLN A 17 0.52 -17.58 -4.81
CA GLN A 17 0.63 -18.75 -5.70
C GLN A 17 1.88 -18.65 -6.56
N TYR A 18 2.11 -17.50 -7.20
CA TYR A 18 3.24 -17.35 -8.10
C TYR A 18 4.54 -17.02 -7.36
N LEU A 19 4.57 -15.94 -6.58
CA LEU A 19 5.82 -15.53 -5.92
C LEU A 19 6.25 -16.52 -4.83
N ALA A 20 5.36 -16.87 -3.91
CA ALA A 20 5.70 -17.87 -2.89
C ALA A 20 5.86 -19.28 -3.49
N GLY A 21 4.89 -19.74 -4.27
CA GLY A 21 4.83 -21.13 -4.73
C GLY A 21 5.71 -21.47 -5.93
N VAL A 22 5.80 -20.60 -6.94
CA VAL A 22 6.56 -20.88 -8.17
C VAL A 22 7.98 -20.33 -8.08
N LYS A 23 8.12 -19.09 -7.59
CA LYS A 23 9.42 -18.41 -7.54
C LYS A 23 10.20 -18.69 -6.25
N GLY A 24 9.54 -19.19 -5.20
CA GLY A 24 10.17 -19.53 -3.93
C GLY A 24 10.73 -18.33 -3.18
N VAL A 25 10.20 -17.12 -3.39
CA VAL A 25 10.62 -15.95 -2.60
C VAL A 25 10.08 -16.04 -1.18
N SER A 26 10.90 -15.59 -0.22
CA SER A 26 10.52 -15.57 1.19
C SER A 26 9.32 -14.66 1.46
N ASP A 27 8.59 -14.94 2.53
CA ASP A 27 7.47 -14.11 2.98
C ASP A 27 7.88 -12.65 3.24
N SER A 28 9.09 -12.45 3.78
CA SER A 28 9.66 -11.11 3.99
C SER A 28 9.82 -10.33 2.67
N THR A 29 10.19 -11.02 1.60
CA THR A 29 10.31 -10.43 0.26
C THR A 29 8.93 -10.09 -0.32
N ILE A 30 7.95 -10.98 -0.13
CA ILE A 30 6.56 -10.76 -0.55
C ILE A 30 5.96 -9.54 0.14
N ILE A 31 6.18 -9.39 1.45
CA ILE A 31 5.74 -8.21 2.23
C ILE A 31 6.39 -6.95 1.67
N SER A 32 7.71 -7.00 1.41
CA SER A 32 8.46 -5.87 0.86
C SER A 32 7.93 -5.44 -0.52
N TYR A 33 7.62 -6.40 -1.41
CA TYR A 33 7.01 -6.11 -2.71
C TYR A 33 5.62 -5.50 -2.58
N ARG A 34 4.78 -6.02 -1.68
CA ARG A 34 3.45 -5.45 -1.42
C ARG A 34 3.54 -3.99 -1.00
N ASP A 35 4.49 -3.67 -0.12
CA ASP A 35 4.64 -2.30 0.37
C ASP A 35 5.24 -1.37 -0.70
N ALA A 36 6.18 -1.86 -1.52
CA ALA A 36 6.67 -1.12 -2.69
C ALA A 36 5.55 -0.80 -3.70
N ILE A 37 4.66 -1.75 -3.99
CA ILE A 37 3.51 -1.52 -4.89
C ILE A 37 2.56 -0.48 -4.31
N LYS A 38 2.25 -0.54 -3.01
CA LYS A 38 1.43 0.49 -2.36
C LYS A 38 2.04 1.88 -2.51
N LEU A 39 3.35 2.00 -2.27
CA LEU A 39 4.07 3.27 -2.42
C LEU A 39 4.03 3.77 -3.86
N LEU A 40 4.22 2.88 -4.84
CA LEU A 40 4.14 3.21 -6.26
C LEU A 40 2.75 3.72 -6.65
N LEU A 41 1.68 3.04 -6.20
CA LEU A 41 0.31 3.45 -6.46
C LEU A 41 -0.02 4.80 -5.79
N CYS A 42 0.40 5.00 -4.55
CA CYS A 42 0.26 6.27 -3.85
C CYS A 42 1.01 7.40 -4.58
N PHE A 43 2.24 7.13 -5.03
CA PHE A 43 3.03 8.08 -5.81
C PHE A 43 2.33 8.44 -7.12
N GLY A 44 1.93 7.44 -7.91
CA GLY A 44 1.22 7.64 -9.17
C GLY A 44 -0.08 8.43 -8.99
N ALA A 45 -0.88 8.10 -7.96
CA ALA A 45 -2.09 8.85 -7.63
C ALA A 45 -1.79 10.32 -7.26
N ASN A 46 -0.70 10.57 -6.52
CA ASN A 46 -0.27 11.93 -6.20
C ASN A 46 0.21 12.68 -7.44
N GLN A 47 0.86 12.00 -8.40
CA GLN A 47 1.29 12.61 -9.65
C GLN A 47 0.09 12.92 -10.56
N LEU A 48 -0.88 12.01 -10.67
CA LEU A 48 -2.11 12.21 -11.44
C LEU A 48 -2.93 13.40 -10.92
N LYS A 49 -3.02 13.55 -9.59
CA LYS A 49 -3.64 14.71 -8.94
C LYS A 49 -2.92 16.04 -9.25
N LYS A 50 -1.63 16.01 -9.57
CA LYS A 50 -0.85 17.21 -9.93
C LYS A 50 -1.00 17.58 -11.40
N THR A 51 -1.21 16.61 -12.28
CA THR A 51 -1.28 16.84 -13.74
C THR A 51 -2.70 17.14 -14.24
N GLY A 52 -3.74 16.74 -13.52
CA GLY A 52 -5.11 17.20 -13.74
C GLY A 52 -5.39 18.41 -12.84
N GLY A 53 -5.33 19.62 -13.39
CA GLY A 53 -5.46 20.86 -12.62
C GLY A 53 -6.69 20.93 -11.71
N SER A 54 -6.47 20.81 -10.40
CA SER A 54 -7.05 21.73 -9.42
C SER A 54 -6.12 21.80 -8.22
N SER A 55 -5.56 22.98 -8.03
CA SER A 55 -4.75 23.35 -6.88
C SER A 55 -5.60 23.25 -5.60
N GLU A 56 -5.65 22.09 -4.96
CA GLU A 56 -6.04 22.01 -3.55
C GLU A 56 -4.80 21.63 -2.74
N HIS A 57 -4.20 22.67 -2.18
CA HIS A 57 -3.16 22.61 -1.19
C HIS A 57 -3.70 21.97 0.10
N ARG A 58 -3.75 20.63 0.17
CA ARG A 58 -3.82 19.92 1.45
C ARG A 58 -2.63 18.99 1.63
N ARG A 59 -1.61 19.53 2.29
CA ARG A 59 -0.65 18.77 3.09
C ARG A 59 -1.35 18.18 4.34
N PRO A 60 -0.69 17.26 5.06
CA PRO A 60 -1.25 15.96 5.44
C PRO A 60 -1.89 15.94 6.83
N GLY A 61 -3.03 15.26 6.95
CA GLY A 61 -3.54 14.77 8.23
C GLY A 61 -2.84 13.47 8.62
N ARG A 62 -1.52 13.50 8.84
CA ARG A 62 -0.85 12.48 9.64
C ARG A 62 -1.35 12.71 11.07
N LYS A 63 -2.38 11.98 11.49
CA LYS A 63 -2.69 11.89 12.92
C LYS A 63 -1.54 11.10 13.54
N ASN A 64 -0.48 11.80 13.92
CA ASN A 64 0.38 11.35 14.99
C ASN A 64 -0.56 11.26 16.20
N GLY A 65 -1.13 10.09 16.46
CA GLY A 65 -1.48 9.77 17.83
C GLY A 65 -0.16 9.85 18.61
N PRO A 66 -0.09 10.55 19.75
CA PRO A 66 1.05 10.37 20.62
C PRO A 66 1.14 8.88 20.93
N CYS A 67 2.32 8.30 20.72
CA CYS A 67 2.70 7.15 21.51
C CYS A 67 2.58 7.63 22.96
N LEU A 68 1.46 7.29 23.63
CA LEU A 68 1.46 7.31 25.07
C LEU A 68 2.51 6.27 25.48
N PRO A 69 3.55 6.63 26.25
CA PRO A 69 4.12 5.62 27.11
C PRO A 69 2.99 5.19 28.06
N GLU A 70 2.76 3.90 28.19
CA GLU A 70 2.04 3.34 29.32
C GLU A 70 3.05 3.26 30.48
N PRO A 71 2.92 4.08 31.55
CA PRO A 71 3.46 3.74 32.84
C PRO A 71 2.32 3.32 33.78
N CYS A 72 2.26 2.02 34.07
CA CYS A 72 2.28 1.40 35.40
C CYS A 72 2.09 -0.11 35.28
#